data_AF-A0A1S2N611-F1
#
_entry.id   AF-A0A1S2N611-F1
#
_cell.length_a   1.000
_cell.length_b   1.000
_cell.length_c   1.000
_cell.angle_alpha   90.00
_cell.angle_beta   90.00
_cell.angle_gamma   90.00
#
_symmetry.space_group_name_H-M   'P 1'
#
loop_
_entity.id
_entity.type
_entity.pdbx_description
1 polymer ?
#
loop_
_entity_poly.entity_id
_entity_poly.type
_entity_poly.pdbx_seq_one_letter_code
_entity_poly.pdbx_strand_id
1 'polypeptide(L)'
;MSDLTPNVCDECKRYSRDRKVGVEIVRGLHSLAETNKAHQGIVITSSFFTAGAVEYQRVLGPKMGLKDYNDLVDWLQTFRSSPGLARLRNAR
;
A
#
# COMPACT_ATOMS: atom_id res chain seq x y z
N MET A 1 11.95 23.85 12.37
CA MET A 1 12.24 22.41 12.49
C MET A 1 11.05 21.68 11.90
N SER A 2 11.10 21.30 10.61
CA SER A 2 10.02 20.55 9.96
C SER A 2 9.95 19.14 10.54
N ASP A 3 8.73 18.67 10.80
CA ASP A 3 8.43 17.33 11.30
C ASP A 3 9.15 16.26 10.45
N LEU A 4 9.93 15.38 11.08
CA LEU A 4 10.74 14.33 10.42
C LEU A 4 9.89 13.08 10.11
N THR A 5 8.56 13.19 10.16
CA THR A 5 7.67 12.08 9.80
C THR A 5 7.71 11.86 8.29
N PRO A 6 7.99 10.62 7.83
CA PRO A 6 7.92 10.33 6.40
C PRO A 6 6.47 10.49 5.92
N ASN A 7 6.22 11.52 5.12
CA ASN A 7 4.97 11.69 4.37
C ASN A 7 4.81 10.52 3.37
N VAL A 8 3.76 9.73 3.52
CA VAL A 8 3.39 8.62 2.64
C VAL A 8 1.99 8.87 2.10
N CYS A 9 1.78 8.58 0.82
CA CYS A 9 0.47 8.68 0.17
C CYS A 9 -0.03 7.26 -0.15
N ASP A 10 -1.17 6.85 0.40
CA ASP A 10 -1.70 5.50 0.19
C ASP A 10 -3.04 5.48 -0.53
N GLU A 11 -3.29 4.39 -1.27
CA GLU A 11 -4.58 4.11 -1.89
C GLU A 11 -5.00 2.66 -1.66
N CYS A 12 -6.15 2.48 -1.02
CA CYS A 12 -6.70 1.16 -0.69
C CYS A 12 -7.85 0.78 -1.64
N LYS A 13 -7.76 -0.40 -2.27
CA LYS A 13 -8.80 -0.95 -3.17
C LYS A 13 -9.30 -2.31 -2.69
N ARG A 14 -10.56 -2.36 -2.25
CA ARG A 14 -11.25 -3.60 -1.91
C ARG A 14 -11.92 -4.21 -3.14
N TYR A 15 -11.15 -4.98 -3.92
CA TYR A 15 -11.64 -5.67 -5.12
C TYR A 15 -11.77 -7.18 -4.87
N SER A 16 -12.60 -7.84 -5.68
CA SER A 16 -12.65 -9.30 -5.74
C SER A 16 -11.38 -9.87 -6.37
N ARG A 17 -11.10 -11.15 -6.13
CA ARG A 17 -9.90 -11.84 -6.61
C ARG A 17 -9.72 -11.79 -8.13
N ASP A 18 -10.84 -11.89 -8.86
CA ASP A 18 -10.84 -11.88 -10.33
C ASP A 18 -10.77 -10.47 -10.92
N ARG A 19 -10.95 -9.43 -10.09
CA ARG A 19 -10.83 -8.03 -10.49
C ARG A 19 -9.49 -7.45 -10.04
N LYS A 20 -8.48 -7.61 -10.89
CA LYS A 20 -7.13 -7.10 -10.62
C LYS A 20 -7.05 -5.57 -10.71
N VAL A 21 -6.09 -5.00 -9.99
CA VAL A 21 -5.75 -3.57 -10.05
C VAL A 21 -4.88 -3.29 -11.28
N GLY A 22 -5.36 -2.40 -12.14
CA GLY A 22 -4.68 -1.99 -13.36
C GLY A 22 -3.65 -0.88 -13.13
N VAL A 23 -2.91 -0.55 -14.18
CA VAL A 23 -1.83 0.45 -14.17
C VAL A 23 -2.35 1.87 -13.92
N GLU A 24 -3.60 2.14 -14.24
CA GLU A 24 -4.28 3.43 -14.06
C GLU A 24 -4.32 3.87 -12.59
N ILE A 25 -4.56 2.95 -11.66
CA ILE A 25 -4.54 3.25 -10.22
C ILE A 25 -3.13 3.61 -9.76
N VAL A 26 -2.13 2.86 -10.21
CA VAL A 26 -0.72 3.12 -9.87
C VAL A 26 -0.26 4.49 -10.39
N ARG A 27 -0.66 4.87 -11.61
CA ARG A 27 -0.40 6.19 -12.19
C ARG A 27 -1.09 7.31 -11.42
N GLY A 28 -2.36 7.12 -11.08
CA GLY A 28 -3.14 8.09 -10.32
C GLY A 28 -2.49 8.39 -8.96
N LEU A 29 -2.16 7.34 -8.19
CA LEU A 29 -1.48 7.51 -6.91
C LEU A 29 -0.08 8.12 -7.07
N HIS A 30 0.70 7.71 -8.08
CA HIS A 30 2.01 8.30 -8.35
C HIS A 30 1.91 9.81 -8.61
N SER A 31 0.94 10.25 -9.41
CA SER A 31 0.69 11.68 -9.63
C SER A 31 0.33 12.42 -8.34
N LEU A 32 -0.51 11.81 -7.48
CA LEU A 32 -0.85 12.39 -6.17
C LEU A 32 0.36 12.43 -5.23
N ALA A 33 1.18 11.38 -5.20
CA ALA A 33 2.38 11.32 -4.37
C ALA A 33 3.38 12.42 -4.76
N GLU A 34 3.65 12.60 -6.05
CA GLU A 34 4.54 13.67 -6.53
C GLU A 34 3.94 15.07 -6.26
N THR A 35 2.63 15.26 -6.47
CA THR A 35 1.94 16.53 -6.17
C THR A 35 2.06 16.90 -4.69
N ASN A 36 1.92 15.92 -3.80
CA ASN A 36 2.01 16.10 -2.36
C ASN A 36 3.45 16.05 -1.83
N LYS A 37 4.45 15.88 -2.70
CA LYS A 37 5.86 15.66 -2.32
C LYS A 37 6.01 14.55 -1.28
N ALA A 38 5.22 13.49 -1.42
CA ALA A 38 5.32 12.32 -0.56
C ALA A 38 6.64 11.59 -0.82
N HIS A 39 7.20 11.00 0.24
CA HIS A 39 8.41 10.18 0.15
C HIS A 39 8.13 8.85 -0.54
N GLN A 40 6.91 8.32 -0.37
CA GLN A 40 6.50 7.05 -0.93
C GLN A 40 4.99 7.04 -1.21
N GLY A 41 4.60 6.38 -2.31
CA GLY A 41 3.22 6.00 -2.58
C GLY A 41 3.02 4.50 -2.38
N ILE A 42 1.91 4.07 -1.79
CA ILE A 42 1.60 2.63 -1.62
C ILE A 42 0.17 2.32 -2.06
N VAL A 43 0.03 1.44 -3.06
CA VAL A 43 -1.28 0.87 -3.43
C VAL A 43 -1.48 -0.44 -2.69
N ILE A 44 -2.60 -0.57 -1.99
CA ILE A 44 -2.97 -1.74 -1.19
C ILE A 44 -4.27 -2.33 -1.73
N THR A 45 -4.34 -3.65 -1.92
CA THR A 45 -5.58 -4.28 -2.41
C THR A 45 -5.84 -5.66 -1.83
N SER A 46 -7.12 -6.00 -1.65
CA SER A 46 -7.58 -7.37 -1.37
C SER A 46 -7.59 -8.30 -2.60
N SER A 47 -7.12 -7.81 -3.75
CA SER A 47 -6.98 -8.55 -5.00
C SER A 47 -5.50 -8.66 -5.38
N PHE A 48 -5.20 -8.69 -6.68
CA PHE A 48 -3.85 -8.75 -7.24
C PHE A 48 -3.63 -7.65 -8.28
N PHE A 49 -2.38 -7.41 -8.64
CA PHE A 49 -2.02 -6.45 -9.68
C PHE A 49 -1.97 -7.09 -11.06
N THR A 50 -2.30 -6.32 -12.09
CA THR A 50 -2.03 -6.70 -13.48
C THR A 50 -0.53 -6.65 -13.77
N ALA A 51 -0.08 -7.40 -14.78
CA ALA A 51 1.33 -7.35 -15.22
C ALA A 51 1.78 -5.94 -15.59
N GLY A 52 0.93 -5.15 -16.25
CA GLY A 52 1.22 -3.76 -16.60
C GLY A 52 1.38 -2.84 -15.39
N ALA A 53 0.63 -3.08 -14.31
CA ALA A 53 0.81 -2.35 -13.05
C ALA A 53 2.15 -2.66 -12.39
N VAL A 54 2.54 -3.95 -12.36
CA VAL A 54 3.84 -4.39 -11.82
C VAL A 54 4.99 -3.83 -12.65
N GLU A 55 4.91 -3.89 -13.98
CA GLU A 55 5.95 -3.37 -14.87
C GLU A 55 6.11 -1.86 -14.70
N TYR A 56 5.00 -1.12 -14.58
CA TYR A 56 5.07 0.31 -14.34
C TYR A 56 5.65 0.63 -12.96
N GLN A 57 5.34 -0.14 -11.91
CA GLN A 57 5.99 0.05 -10.61
C GLN A 57 7.50 -0.16 -10.70
N ARG A 58 8.02 -1.10 -11.52
CA ARG A 58 9.47 -1.26 -11.70
C ARG A 58 10.13 -0.01 -12.27
N VAL A 59 9.46 0.72 -13.15
CA VAL A 59 9.92 2.02 -13.68
C VAL A 59 10.00 3.07 -12.56
N LEU A 60 9.03 3.09 -11.65
CA LEU A 60 8.97 4.03 -10.53
C LEU A 60 9.91 3.65 -9.37
N GLY A 61 10.29 2.38 -9.30
CA GLY A 61 11.21 1.85 -8.31
C GLY A 61 10.65 1.92 -6.88
N PRO A 62 11.51 2.15 -5.86
CA PRO A 62 11.12 2.06 -4.45
C PRO A 62 10.16 3.17 -4.00
N LYS A 63 10.00 4.24 -4.79
CA LYS A 63 9.04 5.31 -4.52
C LYS A 63 7.59 4.84 -4.56
N MET A 64 7.30 3.71 -5.21
CA MET A 64 5.97 3.12 -5.26
C MET A 64 5.99 1.68 -4.77
N GLY A 65 5.16 1.40 -3.76
CA GLY A 65 4.88 0.05 -3.26
C GLY A 65 3.57 -0.48 -3.81
N LEU A 66 3.57 -1.76 -4.20
CA LEU A 66 2.36 -2.53 -4.48
C LEU A 66 2.20 -3.61 -3.43
N LYS A 67 1.03 -3.67 -2.79
CA LYS A 67 0.72 -4.59 -1.70
C LYS A 67 -0.59 -5.30 -1.96
N ASP A 68 -0.49 -6.58 -2.26
CA ASP A 68 -1.62 -7.38 -2.70
C ASP A 68 -2.24 -8.19 -1.56
N TYR A 69 -3.15 -9.09 -1.91
CA TYR A 69 -3.79 -9.99 -0.98
C TYR A 69 -2.80 -10.77 -0.08
N ASN A 70 -1.70 -11.28 -0.64
CA ASN A 70 -0.73 -12.08 0.11
C ASN A 70 0.00 -11.19 1.12
N ASP A 71 0.45 -10.00 0.71
CA ASP A 71 1.07 -9.02 1.61
C ASP A 71 0.14 -8.67 2.78
N LEU A 72 -1.15 -8.44 2.50
CA LEU A 72 -2.15 -8.14 3.52
C LEU A 72 -2.34 -9.30 4.50
N VAL A 73 -2.40 -10.54 4.01
CA VAL A 73 -2.52 -11.72 4.87
C VAL A 73 -1.29 -11.84 5.77
N ASP A 74 -0.09 -11.66 5.24
CA ASP A 74 1.16 -11.75 6.00
C ASP A 74 1.25 -10.65 7.08
N TRP A 75 0.83 -9.43 6.75
CA TRP A 75 0.74 -8.33 7.71
C TRP A 75 -0.26 -8.62 8.83
N LEU A 76 -1.43 -9.15 8.50
CA LEU A 76 -2.44 -9.51 9.49
C LEU A 76 -1.97 -10.65 10.41
N GLN A 77 -1.28 -11.65 9.86
CA GLN A 77 -0.69 -12.72 10.67
C GLN A 77 0.38 -12.19 11.62
N THR A 78 1.26 -11.33 11.12
CA THR A 78 2.30 -10.67 11.93
C THR A 78 1.69 -9.81 13.03
N PHE A 79 0.66 -9.02 12.68
CA PHE A 79 -0.05 -8.16 13.62
C PHE A 79 -0.75 -8.97 14.71
N ARG A 80 -1.38 -10.10 14.36
CA ARG A 80 -2.02 -11.00 15.34
C ARG A 80 -1.03 -11.62 16.33
N SER A 81 0.19 -11.91 15.88
CA SER A 81 1.25 -12.48 16.71
C SER A 81 2.02 -11.43 17.52
N SER A 82 1.74 -10.13 17.30
CA SER A 82 2.47 -9.04 17.95
C SER A 82 2.02 -8.83 19.41
N PRO A 83 2.95 -8.81 20.40
CA PRO A 83 2.61 -8.62 21.81
C PRO A 83 1.84 -7.32 22.10
N GLY A 84 2.02 -6.29 21.27
CA GLY A 84 1.33 -5.01 21.39
C GLY A 84 -0.19 -5.07 21.16
N LEU A 85 -0.68 -6.07 20.41
CA LEU A 85 -2.12 -6.21 20.12
C LEU A 85 -2.96 -6.50 21.37
N ALA A 86 -2.37 -7.21 22.36
CA ALA A 86 -3.03 -7.46 23.64
C ALA A 86 -3.36 -6.14 24.38
N ARG A 87 -2.54 -5.10 24.20
CA ARG A 87 -2.75 -3.78 24.82
C ARG A 87 -3.88 -2.99 24.16
N LEU A 88 -4.04 -3.10 22.84
CA LEU A 88 -5.10 -2.40 22.10
C LEU A 88 -6.49 -3.03 22.29
N ARG A 89 -6.56 -4.34 22.55
CA ARG A 89 -7.84 -5.03 22.84
C ARG A 89 -8.43 -4.66 24.20
N ASN A 90 -7.60 -4.27 25.17
CA ASN A 90 -8.02 -3.90 26.53
C ASN A 90 -8.24 -2.39 26.71
N ALA A 91 -8.07 -1.59 25.65
CA ALA A 91 -8.27 -0.14 25.66
C ALA A 91 -9.67 0.27 25.15
N ARG A 92 -10.63 -0.66 25.13
CA ARG A 92 -12.04 -0.42 24.81
C ARG A 92 -12.92 -0.72 26.01
#